data_AF-A0A1C3UDE1-F1
#
_entry.id   AF-A0A1C3UDE1-F1
#
_cell.length_a   1.000
_cell.length_b   1.000
_cell.length_c   1.000
_cell.angle_alpha   90.00
_cell.angle_beta   90.00
_cell.angle_gamma   90.00
#
_symmetry.space_group_name_H-M   'P 1'
#
loop_
_entity.id
_entity.type
_entity.pdbx_description
1 polymer ?
#
loop_
_entity_poly.entity_id
_entity_poly.type
_entity_poly.pdbx_seq_one_letter_code
_entity_poly.pdbx_strand_id
1 'polypeptide(L)'
;MTRVLENLKSRVEARRAKDAEAYLAPRLKELEALAPVLRARGLEIDVCDISDCTVIRFIDRYEGRESPVTVSFPTRTVARSKEARWTRAEMDICKATPIYFGDNDWLCLEHADDSVRIELGDLSLRAIIDCLAEKIVETPIPENVPQQCRTENVEFAKAYKIIKEVTSTKFGAHIAAQRDANGVESFAFRDREKRQYRMEFGKTAKLYVDDMAVGEAPARSTWEIGALIAKHYGLEYSPSLKRRI
;
A
#
# COMPACT_ATOMS: atom_id res chain seq x y z
N MET A 1 8.60 -23.57 15.96
CA MET A 1 9.34 -22.94 14.84
C MET A 1 8.83 -21.54 14.48
N THR A 2 7.56 -21.22 14.70
CA THR A 2 6.92 -19.93 14.36
C THR A 2 7.53 -18.71 15.07
N ARG A 3 7.80 -18.80 16.39
CA ARG A 3 8.42 -17.72 17.18
C ARG A 3 9.81 -17.28 16.71
N VAL A 4 10.62 -18.20 16.17
CA VAL A 4 11.98 -17.87 15.71
C VAL A 4 11.94 -17.11 14.39
N LEU A 5 11.02 -17.48 13.48
CA LEU A 5 10.81 -16.80 12.21
C LEU A 5 10.20 -15.41 12.41
N GLU A 6 9.25 -15.26 13.34
CA GLU A 6 8.68 -13.96 13.73
C GLU A 6 9.74 -13.04 14.34
N ASN A 7 10.58 -13.56 15.24
CA ASN A 7 11.69 -12.79 15.81
C ASN A 7 12.77 -12.43 14.78
N LEU A 8 13.01 -13.27 13.78
CA LEU A 8 13.94 -12.94 12.69
C LEU A 8 13.35 -11.85 11.79
N LYS A 9 12.06 -11.96 11.45
CA LYS A 9 11.35 -10.99 10.62
C LYS A 9 11.32 -9.62 11.29
N SER A 10 10.96 -9.54 12.57
CA SER A 10 10.94 -8.28 13.33
C SER A 10 12.33 -7.65 13.44
N ARG A 11 13.39 -8.45 13.64
CA ARG A 11 14.77 -7.94 13.65
C ARG A 11 15.24 -7.43 12.29
N VAL A 12 14.85 -8.10 11.21
CA VAL A 12 15.16 -7.65 9.83
C VAL A 12 14.41 -6.36 9.50
N GLU A 13 13.13 -6.25 9.89
CA GLU A 13 12.32 -5.05 9.71
C GLU A 13 12.86 -3.88 10.53
N ALA A 14 13.17 -4.10 11.81
CA ALA A 14 13.80 -3.07 12.66
C ALA A 14 15.15 -2.61 12.13
N ARG A 15 15.96 -3.53 11.57
CA ARG A 15 17.22 -3.17 10.93
C ARG A 15 17.01 -2.34 9.66
N ARG A 16 16.03 -2.69 8.82
CA ARG A 16 15.70 -1.93 7.61
C ARG A 16 15.21 -0.53 7.94
N ALA A 17 14.31 -0.39 8.91
CA ALA A 17 13.85 0.90 9.40
C ALA A 17 15.04 1.76 9.88
N LYS A 18 15.94 1.20 10.67
CA LYS A 18 17.14 1.88 11.15
C LYS A 18 18.08 2.29 10.00
N ASP A 19 18.27 1.44 9.00
CA ASP A 19 19.11 1.74 7.83
C ASP A 19 18.47 2.84 6.95
N ALA A 20 17.15 2.85 6.81
CA ALA A 20 16.39 3.89 6.10
C ALA A 20 16.44 5.24 6.83
N GLU A 21 16.25 5.24 8.15
CA GLU A 21 16.42 6.43 9.00
C GLU A 21 17.84 6.99 8.89
N ALA A 22 18.87 6.13 8.91
CA ALA A 22 20.25 6.57 8.75
C ALA A 22 20.52 7.20 7.37
N TYR A 23 19.93 6.63 6.30
CA TYR A 23 20.02 7.16 4.94
C TYR A 23 19.34 8.54 4.79
N LEU A 24 18.24 8.75 5.53
CA LEU A 24 17.47 9.99 5.54
C LEU A 24 17.87 10.99 6.64
N ALA A 25 18.76 10.63 7.57
CA ALA A 25 19.04 11.41 8.77
C ALA A 25 19.28 12.91 8.53
N PRO A 26 20.08 13.34 7.52
CA PRO A 26 20.23 14.77 7.22
C PRO A 26 18.93 15.45 6.80
N ARG A 27 18.08 14.75 6.01
CA ARG A 27 16.80 15.27 5.52
C ARG A 27 15.78 15.35 6.64
N LEU A 28 15.74 14.36 7.55
CA LEU A 28 14.87 14.38 8.72
C LEU A 28 15.17 15.59 9.62
N LYS A 29 16.45 15.91 9.82
CA LYS A 29 16.86 17.11 10.58
C LYS A 29 16.40 18.40 9.92
N GLU A 30 16.49 18.49 8.59
CA GLU A 30 16.00 19.67 7.86
C GLU A 30 14.47 19.81 7.95
N LEU A 31 13.75 18.69 7.96
CA LEU A 31 12.30 18.63 8.08
C LEU A 31 11.78 18.92 9.50
N GLU A 32 12.64 19.06 10.51
CA GLU A 32 12.25 19.58 11.84
C GLU A 32 11.56 20.95 11.75
N ALA A 33 11.87 21.73 10.70
CA ALA A 33 11.19 22.99 10.40
C ALA A 33 9.66 22.84 10.17
N LEU A 34 9.18 21.65 9.78
CA LEU A 34 7.75 21.36 9.60
C LEU A 34 7.02 21.06 10.93
N ALA A 35 7.74 20.91 12.05
CA ALA A 35 7.16 20.54 13.34
C ALA A 35 5.94 21.39 13.76
N PRO A 36 5.88 22.72 13.53
CA PRO A 36 4.69 23.51 13.85
C PRO A 36 3.44 23.08 13.07
N VAL A 37 3.58 22.82 11.77
CA VAL A 37 2.47 22.43 10.89
C VAL A 37 2.02 21.01 11.21
N LEU A 38 2.98 20.09 11.40
CA LEU A 38 2.69 18.71 11.75
C LEU A 38 1.96 18.63 13.09
N ARG A 39 2.43 19.34 14.12
CA ARG A 39 1.76 19.40 15.44
C ARG A 39 0.34 19.96 15.34
N ALA A 40 0.12 21.02 14.56
CA ALA A 40 -1.20 21.61 14.37
C ALA A 40 -2.20 20.63 13.71
N ARG A 41 -1.69 19.66 12.96
CA ARG A 41 -2.47 18.62 12.25
C ARG A 41 -2.50 17.28 12.98
N GLY A 42 -1.86 17.15 14.15
CA GLY A 42 -1.73 15.87 14.85
C GLY A 42 -0.88 14.83 14.10
N LEU A 43 0.01 15.29 13.23
CA LEU A 43 0.87 14.44 12.39
C LEU A 43 2.28 14.32 12.97
N GLU A 44 2.92 13.21 12.65
CA GLU A 44 4.30 12.88 12.93
C GLU A 44 5.00 12.40 11.65
N ILE A 45 6.32 12.45 11.62
CA ILE A 45 7.10 11.89 10.52
C ILE A 45 7.25 10.37 10.72
N ASP A 46 7.02 9.62 9.66
CA ASP A 46 7.33 8.20 9.58
C ASP A 46 8.15 7.90 8.33
N VAL A 47 8.98 6.85 8.42
CA VAL A 47 9.90 6.46 7.35
C VAL A 47 9.66 5.01 7.00
N CYS A 48 9.49 4.72 5.71
CA CYS A 48 9.36 3.37 5.22
C CYS A 48 10.00 3.19 3.83
N ASP A 49 10.28 1.95 3.46
CA ASP A 49 10.67 1.62 2.09
C ASP A 49 9.44 1.15 1.29
N ILE A 50 9.22 1.75 0.13
CA ILE A 50 8.17 1.38 -0.83
C ILE A 50 8.84 1.13 -2.17
N SER A 51 8.78 -0.11 -2.66
CA SER A 51 9.44 -0.53 -3.89
C SER A 51 10.95 -0.19 -3.87
N ASP A 52 11.39 0.65 -4.79
CA ASP A 52 12.75 1.14 -5.00
C ASP A 52 12.99 2.53 -4.40
N CYS A 53 12.03 3.05 -3.61
CA CYS A 53 12.11 4.33 -2.91
C CYS A 53 12.09 4.17 -1.37
N THR A 54 12.83 5.02 -0.68
CA THR A 54 12.67 5.30 0.74
C THR A 54 11.80 6.54 0.88
N VAL A 55 10.68 6.42 1.58
CA VAL A 55 9.58 7.38 1.62
C VAL A 55 9.42 7.95 3.02
N ILE A 56 9.27 9.27 3.08
CA ILE A 56 8.85 10.03 4.25
C ILE A 56 7.34 10.23 4.15
N ARG A 57 6.63 9.80 5.18
CA ARG A 57 5.17 9.92 5.33
C ARG A 57 4.86 10.81 6.52
N PHE A 58 3.70 11.46 6.51
CA PHE A 58 3.21 12.23 7.65
C PHE A 58 1.97 11.54 8.20
N ILE A 59 2.06 10.94 9.39
CA ILE A 59 1.01 10.07 9.94
C ILE A 59 0.51 10.56 11.28
N ASP A 60 -0.77 10.37 11.54
CA ASP A 60 -1.37 10.42 12.87
C ASP A 60 -1.40 9.00 13.42
N ARG A 61 -0.47 8.69 14.34
CA ARG A 61 -0.38 7.35 14.96
C ARG A 61 -1.56 7.02 15.88
N TYR A 62 -2.26 8.05 16.38
CA TYR A 62 -3.33 7.88 17.35
C TYR A 62 -4.63 7.49 16.65
N GLU A 63 -4.95 8.16 15.54
CA GLU A 63 -6.17 7.89 14.76
C GLU A 63 -5.92 6.99 13.55
N GLY A 64 -4.67 6.60 13.30
CA GLY A 64 -4.30 5.74 12.18
C GLY A 64 -4.54 6.39 10.82
N ARG A 65 -4.39 7.72 10.74
CA ARG A 65 -4.58 8.51 9.51
C ARG A 65 -3.23 8.86 8.90
N GLU A 66 -3.20 9.05 7.60
CA GLU A 66 -1.99 9.44 6.86
C GLU A 66 -2.31 10.67 6.02
N SER A 67 -1.40 11.65 6.04
CA SER A 67 -1.45 12.78 5.12
C SER A 67 -1.27 12.26 3.70
N PRO A 68 -2.05 12.76 2.73
CA PRO A 68 -1.88 12.32 1.36
C PRO A 68 -0.62 12.86 0.68
N VAL A 69 0.12 13.73 1.37
CA VAL A 69 1.42 14.24 0.93
C VAL A 69 2.52 13.31 1.43
N THR A 70 3.38 12.84 0.53
CA THR A 70 4.58 12.06 0.87
C THR A 70 5.79 12.60 0.12
N VAL A 71 6.98 12.28 0.63
CA VAL A 71 8.25 12.62 -0.04
C VAL A 71 9.05 11.35 -0.26
N SER A 72 9.34 11.03 -1.51
CA SER A 72 10.08 9.85 -1.89
C SER A 72 11.51 10.20 -2.31
N PHE A 73 12.44 9.33 -1.94
CA PHE A 73 13.84 9.37 -2.39
C PHE A 73 14.19 7.99 -2.97
N PRO A 74 14.99 7.92 -4.05
CA PRO A 74 15.50 6.64 -4.51
C PRO A 74 16.26 5.92 -3.39
N THR A 75 16.02 4.62 -3.23
CA THR A 75 16.72 3.79 -2.23
C THR A 75 18.22 3.85 -2.43
N ARG A 76 18.98 3.67 -1.35
CA ARG A 76 20.46 3.72 -1.35
C ARG A 76 21.10 2.86 -2.46
N THR A 77 20.60 1.65 -2.65
CA THR A 77 21.07 0.70 -3.66
C THR A 77 20.93 1.24 -5.09
N VAL A 78 19.86 1.99 -5.36
CA VAL A 78 19.59 2.62 -6.65
C VAL A 78 20.36 3.95 -6.79
N ALA A 79 20.37 4.76 -5.74
CA ALA A 79 20.94 6.10 -5.75
C ALA A 79 22.48 6.12 -5.89
N ARG A 80 23.18 5.02 -5.56
CA ARG A 80 24.66 4.94 -5.41
C ARG A 80 25.27 5.90 -4.36
N SER A 81 24.45 6.75 -3.73
CA SER A 81 24.83 7.69 -2.67
C SER A 81 24.70 7.03 -1.30
N LYS A 82 25.48 7.48 -0.31
CA LYS A 82 25.35 7.05 1.09
C LYS A 82 24.20 7.74 1.83
N GLU A 83 23.71 8.86 1.27
CA GLU A 83 22.67 9.71 1.86
C GLU A 83 21.67 10.17 0.79
N ALA A 84 20.45 10.42 1.21
CA ALA A 84 19.37 10.94 0.37
C ALA A 84 19.62 12.41 -0.03
N ARG A 85 19.30 12.77 -1.27
CA ARG A 85 19.50 14.11 -1.85
C ARG A 85 18.19 14.70 -2.35
N TRP A 86 17.93 15.97 -2.03
CA TRP A 86 16.77 16.72 -2.54
C TRP A 86 16.72 16.79 -4.07
N THR A 87 17.88 16.81 -4.73
CA THR A 87 18.00 16.81 -6.21
C THR A 87 17.40 15.58 -6.89
N ARG A 88 17.00 14.56 -6.12
CA ARG A 88 16.36 13.33 -6.61
C ARG A 88 15.09 12.99 -5.85
N ALA A 89 14.61 13.94 -5.05
CA ALA A 89 13.42 13.74 -4.25
C ALA A 89 12.19 14.12 -5.07
N GLU A 90 11.12 13.36 -4.88
CA GLU A 90 9.82 13.64 -5.47
C GLU A 90 8.83 13.82 -4.31
N MET A 91 7.94 14.79 -4.45
CA MET A 91 6.78 14.94 -3.58
C MET A 91 5.56 14.40 -4.32
N ASP A 92 4.89 13.43 -3.71
CA ASP A 92 3.65 12.87 -4.24
C ASP A 92 2.48 13.35 -3.39
N ILE A 93 1.46 13.92 -4.03
CA ILE A 93 0.18 14.30 -3.41
C ILE A 93 -0.88 13.35 -3.93
N CYS A 94 -1.17 12.31 -3.17
CA CYS A 94 -2.14 11.28 -3.51
C CYS A 94 -3.54 11.76 -3.12
N LYS A 95 -4.43 12.09 -4.06
CA LYS A 95 -5.84 12.38 -3.72
C LYS A 95 -6.65 11.10 -3.41
N ALA A 96 -6.02 10.08 -2.86
CA ALA A 96 -6.68 8.83 -2.53
C ALA A 96 -7.63 9.08 -1.35
N THR A 97 -8.92 8.85 -1.58
CA THR A 97 -9.91 8.79 -0.51
C THR A 97 -10.03 7.32 -0.13
N PRO A 98 -9.72 6.91 1.12
CA PRO A 98 -10.04 5.58 1.58
C PRO A 98 -11.57 5.45 1.58
N ILE A 99 -12.10 4.63 0.68
CA ILE A 99 -13.54 4.36 0.61
C ILE A 99 -13.77 2.99 1.23
N TYR A 100 -14.61 2.95 2.27
CA TYR A 100 -14.95 1.71 2.92
C TYR A 100 -16.09 1.04 2.15
N PHE A 101 -15.79 -0.04 1.42
CA PHE A 101 -16.84 -0.86 0.85
C PHE A 101 -17.45 -1.76 1.93
N GLY A 102 -18.75 -1.64 2.15
CA GLY A 102 -19.44 -2.25 3.29
C GLY A 102 -19.55 -3.78 3.22
N ASP A 103 -19.24 -4.44 4.34
CA ASP A 103 -20.05 -5.36 5.16
C ASP A 103 -19.10 -6.42 5.77
N ASN A 104 -18.39 -6.02 6.82
CA ASN A 104 -17.50 -6.83 7.68
C ASN A 104 -16.15 -7.29 7.06
N ASP A 105 -15.09 -6.49 7.28
CA ASP A 105 -13.65 -6.87 7.41
C ASP A 105 -12.63 -6.42 6.33
N TRP A 106 -12.95 -5.49 5.44
CA TRP A 106 -12.12 -5.24 4.25
C TRP A 106 -11.90 -3.73 4.07
N LEU A 107 -10.65 -3.34 3.86
CA LEU A 107 -10.27 -1.96 3.53
C LEU A 107 -10.13 -1.85 2.02
N CYS A 108 -10.79 -0.87 1.40
CA CYS A 108 -10.54 -0.49 0.02
C CYS A 108 -9.88 0.90 -0.02
N LEU A 109 -8.83 1.00 -0.81
CA LEU A 109 -8.23 2.29 -1.15
C LEU A 109 -8.64 2.57 -2.60
N GLU A 110 -9.47 3.59 -2.80
CA GLU A 110 -9.64 4.14 -4.14
C GLU A 110 -8.45 5.07 -4.38
N HIS A 111 -7.49 4.57 -5.15
CA HIS A 111 -6.43 5.43 -5.67
C HIS A 111 -7.08 6.22 -6.81
N ALA A 112 -7.40 7.49 -6.54
CA ALA A 112 -7.61 8.41 -7.64
C ALA A 112 -6.30 8.46 -8.44
N ASP A 113 -6.37 8.24 -9.76
CA ASP A 113 -5.24 8.38 -10.69
C ASP A 113 -4.62 9.80 -10.67
N ASP A 114 -5.26 10.75 -9.99
CA ASP A 114 -4.84 12.13 -9.83
C ASP A 114 -3.76 12.34 -8.75
N SER A 115 -2.76 11.45 -8.67
CA SER A 115 -1.57 11.74 -7.88
C SER A 115 -0.77 12.85 -8.55
N VAL A 116 -0.57 13.98 -7.86
CA VAL A 116 0.28 15.06 -8.37
C VAL A 116 1.70 14.80 -7.88
N ARG A 117 2.61 14.55 -8.82
CA ARG A 117 4.03 14.41 -8.55
C ARG A 117 4.77 15.72 -8.85
N ILE A 118 5.56 16.17 -7.89
CA ILE A 118 6.36 17.39 -7.99
C ILE A 118 7.82 17.00 -7.75
N GLU A 119 8.66 17.21 -8.76
CA GLU A 119 10.11 17.08 -8.63
C GLU A 119 10.65 18.21 -7.74
N LEU A 120 11.35 17.86 -6.67
CA LEU A 120 11.88 18.83 -5.71
C LEU A 120 13.29 19.32 -6.08
N GLY A 121 13.89 18.76 -7.13
CA GLY A 121 15.33 18.84 -7.35
C GLY A 121 15.86 20.22 -7.71
N ASP A 122 15.02 21.07 -8.30
CA ASP A 122 15.36 22.44 -8.70
C ASP A 122 15.02 23.49 -7.63
N LEU A 123 14.41 23.06 -6.53
CA LEU A 123 13.98 23.95 -5.45
C LEU A 123 15.06 24.12 -4.40
N SER A 124 15.19 25.34 -3.89
CA SER A 124 15.97 25.58 -2.68
C SER A 124 15.35 24.86 -1.48
N LEU A 125 16.15 24.49 -0.48
CA LEU A 125 15.64 23.84 0.74
C LEU A 125 14.48 24.61 1.38
N ARG A 126 14.59 25.95 1.45
CA ARG A 126 13.51 26.79 1.98
C ARG A 126 12.23 26.63 1.18
N ALA A 127 12.31 26.67 -0.15
CA ALA A 127 11.15 26.49 -1.02
C ALA A 127 10.54 25.08 -0.89
N ILE A 128 11.36 24.04 -0.68
CA ILE A 128 10.87 22.67 -0.41
C ILE A 128 10.06 22.63 0.89
N ILE A 129 10.61 23.20 1.98
CA ILE A 129 9.93 23.24 3.28
C ILE A 129 8.63 24.04 3.20
N ASP A 130 8.66 25.22 2.58
CA ASP A 130 7.47 26.08 2.43
C ASP A 130 6.39 25.36 1.58
N CYS A 131 6.77 24.70 0.49
CA CYS A 131 5.87 23.93 -0.37
C CYS A 131 5.24 22.74 0.37
N LEU A 132 6.03 21.98 1.13
CA LEU A 132 5.51 20.87 1.94
C LEU A 132 4.52 21.35 2.99
N ALA A 133 4.86 22.43 3.71
CA ALA A 133 3.98 23.04 4.69
C ALA A 133 2.64 23.46 4.08
N GLU A 134 2.68 24.15 2.94
CA GLU A 134 1.50 24.56 2.19
C GLU A 134 0.65 23.35 1.79
N LYS A 135 1.24 22.32 1.16
CA LYS A 135 0.47 21.15 0.67
C LYS A 135 -0.09 20.28 1.78
N ILE A 136 0.60 20.13 2.91
CA ILE A 136 0.06 19.44 4.09
C ILE A 136 -1.16 20.18 4.66
N VAL A 137 -1.18 21.52 4.58
CA VAL A 137 -2.29 22.33 5.06
C VAL A 137 -3.46 22.30 4.07
N GLU A 138 -3.18 22.47 2.78
CA GLU A 138 -4.19 22.53 1.72
C GLU A 138 -4.87 21.18 1.46
N THR A 139 -4.12 20.09 1.59
CA THR A 139 -4.62 18.75 1.28
C THR A 139 -5.33 18.18 2.51
N PRO A 140 -6.67 17.96 2.46
CA PRO A 140 -7.38 17.40 3.59
C PRO A 140 -6.87 15.99 3.88
N ILE A 141 -6.60 15.71 5.16
CA ILE A 141 -6.35 14.35 5.63
C ILE A 141 -7.68 13.62 5.50
N PRO A 142 -7.77 12.52 4.74
CA PRO A 142 -9.02 11.81 4.58
C PRO A 142 -9.49 11.38 5.96
N GLU A 143 -10.68 11.85 6.34
CA GLU A 143 -11.32 11.31 7.52
C GLU A 143 -11.64 9.85 7.22
N ASN A 144 -11.39 8.96 8.18
CA ASN A 144 -11.83 7.57 8.13
C ASN A 144 -13.36 7.49 8.27
N VAL A 145 -14.11 8.29 7.49
CA VAL A 145 -15.55 8.18 7.39
C VAL A 145 -15.80 6.96 6.53
N PRO A 146 -16.45 5.91 7.06
CA PRO A 146 -16.96 4.85 6.22
C PRO A 146 -18.08 5.44 5.37
N GLN A 147 -17.75 6.03 4.22
CA GLN A 147 -18.73 6.14 3.15
C GLN A 147 -18.98 4.71 2.70
N GLN A 148 -20.09 4.13 3.17
CA GLN A 148 -20.56 2.82 2.75
C GLN A 148 -20.69 2.82 1.23
N CYS A 149 -19.67 2.34 0.55
CA CYS A 149 -19.75 2.11 -0.86
C CYS A 149 -20.17 0.66 -1.04
N ARG A 150 -21.29 0.41 -1.69
CA ARG A 150 -21.72 -0.95 -2.01
C ARG A 150 -20.93 -1.37 -3.25
N THR A 151 -20.24 -2.50 -3.19
CA THR A 151 -19.71 -3.09 -4.43
C THR A 151 -20.89 -3.38 -5.36
N GLU A 152 -20.78 -2.95 -6.61
CA GLU A 152 -21.76 -3.27 -7.66
C GLU A 152 -21.46 -4.64 -8.28
N ASN A 153 -20.28 -5.21 -8.00
CA ASN A 153 -19.83 -6.49 -8.50
C ASN A 153 -20.07 -7.60 -7.47
N VAL A 154 -21.24 -8.22 -7.58
CA VAL A 154 -21.64 -9.35 -6.73
C VAL A 154 -20.62 -10.51 -6.76
N GLU A 155 -19.90 -10.70 -7.87
CA GLU A 155 -18.92 -11.77 -8.01
C GLU A 155 -17.59 -11.44 -7.31
N PHE A 156 -17.18 -10.17 -7.31
CA PHE A 156 -16.09 -9.66 -6.47
C PHE A 156 -16.34 -9.96 -4.99
N ALA A 157 -17.54 -9.62 -4.50
CA ALA A 157 -17.94 -9.85 -3.11
C ALA A 157 -17.88 -11.34 -2.72
N LYS A 158 -18.31 -12.24 -3.61
CA LYS A 158 -18.27 -13.69 -3.37
C LYS A 158 -16.84 -14.25 -3.39
N ALA A 159 -16.00 -13.79 -4.31
CA ALA A 159 -14.65 -14.29 -4.49
C ALA A 159 -13.74 -14.01 -3.28
N TYR A 160 -13.91 -12.86 -2.61
CA TYR A 160 -13.08 -12.52 -1.46
C TYR A 160 -13.12 -13.56 -0.35
N LYS A 161 -14.28 -14.14 -0.01
CA LYS A 161 -14.35 -15.12 1.09
C LYS A 161 -13.39 -16.29 0.85
N ILE A 162 -13.29 -16.74 -0.39
CA ILE A 162 -12.40 -17.82 -0.81
C ILE A 162 -10.95 -17.34 -0.87
N ILE A 163 -10.70 -16.14 -1.38
CA ILE A 163 -9.35 -15.56 -1.44
C ILE A 163 -8.80 -15.33 -0.03
N LYS A 164 -9.62 -14.79 0.88
CA LYS A 164 -9.34 -14.66 2.31
C LYS A 164 -9.05 -16.02 2.90
N GLU A 165 -9.89 -17.04 2.69
CA GLU A 165 -9.61 -18.38 3.21
C GLU A 165 -8.27 -18.93 2.71
N VAL A 166 -8.00 -18.89 1.40
CA VAL A 166 -6.75 -19.40 0.80
C VAL A 166 -5.52 -18.64 1.31
N THR A 167 -5.59 -17.31 1.40
CA THR A 167 -4.45 -16.46 1.79
C THR A 167 -4.24 -16.40 3.31
N SER A 168 -5.31 -16.33 4.11
CA SER A 168 -5.24 -16.26 5.58
C SER A 168 -4.74 -17.57 6.19
N THR A 169 -5.11 -18.73 5.62
CA THR A 169 -4.68 -20.05 6.12
C THR A 169 -3.16 -20.27 6.04
N LYS A 170 -2.44 -19.57 5.15
CA LYS A 170 -0.99 -19.75 4.94
C LYS A 170 -0.14 -18.53 5.26
N PHE A 171 -0.64 -17.31 5.10
CA PHE A 171 0.24 -16.14 5.03
C PHE A 171 0.01 -15.10 6.11
N GLY A 172 -1.13 -15.11 6.81
CA GLY A 172 -1.49 -14.00 7.72
C GLY A 172 -1.51 -12.65 6.99
N ALA A 173 -1.72 -12.67 5.67
CA ALA A 173 -1.64 -11.50 4.82
C ALA A 173 -2.96 -10.73 4.83
N HIS A 174 -2.86 -9.41 4.92
CA HIS A 174 -3.98 -8.52 4.66
C HIS A 174 -4.29 -8.53 3.16
N ILE A 175 -5.55 -8.79 2.80
CA ILE A 175 -6.06 -8.54 1.46
C ILE A 175 -6.59 -7.11 1.45
N ALA A 176 -6.09 -6.31 0.51
CA ALA A 176 -6.67 -5.02 0.19
C ALA A 176 -7.64 -5.23 -0.98
N ALA A 177 -8.85 -4.71 -0.85
CA ALA A 177 -9.68 -4.45 -2.02
C ALA A 177 -9.18 -3.17 -2.67
N GLN A 178 -9.24 -3.09 -3.99
CA GLN A 178 -8.88 -1.91 -4.77
C GLN A 178 -9.93 -1.71 -5.86
N ARG A 179 -10.18 -0.47 -6.24
CA ARG A 179 -10.94 -0.13 -7.44
C ARG A 179 -10.09 0.84 -8.25
N ASP A 180 -9.86 0.53 -9.52
CA ASP A 180 -9.14 1.44 -10.42
C ASP A 180 -10.04 2.58 -10.92
N ALA A 181 -9.47 3.56 -11.61
CA ALA A 181 -10.21 4.71 -12.15
C ALA A 181 -11.29 4.33 -13.20
N ASN A 182 -11.23 3.12 -13.77
CA ASN A 182 -12.23 2.59 -14.68
C ASN A 182 -13.33 1.80 -13.97
N GLY A 183 -13.31 1.78 -12.63
CA GLY A 183 -14.26 1.03 -11.81
C GLY A 183 -13.97 -0.47 -11.73
N VAL A 184 -12.83 -0.95 -12.24
CA VAL A 184 -12.44 -2.36 -12.13
C VAL A 184 -12.03 -2.65 -10.70
N GLU A 185 -12.77 -3.54 -10.06
CA GLU A 185 -12.49 -3.99 -8.72
C GLU A 185 -11.41 -5.07 -8.75
N SER A 186 -10.46 -5.01 -7.83
CA SER A 186 -9.38 -5.97 -7.70
C SER A 186 -9.04 -6.30 -6.25
N PHE A 187 -8.50 -7.49 -6.02
CA PHE A 187 -7.88 -7.85 -4.74
C PHE A 187 -6.37 -7.79 -4.87
N ALA A 188 -5.73 -6.96 -4.06
CA ALA A 188 -4.30 -6.91 -3.91
C ALA A 188 -3.87 -7.60 -2.61
N PHE A 189 -2.87 -8.47 -2.70
CA PHE A 189 -2.31 -9.15 -1.55
C PHE A 189 -0.84 -9.51 -1.80
N ARG A 190 -0.11 -9.77 -0.72
CA ARG A 190 1.31 -10.13 -0.79
C ARG A 190 1.55 -11.45 -0.09
N ASP A 191 2.47 -12.25 -0.64
CA ASP A 191 2.93 -13.45 0.04
C ASP A 191 4.04 -13.15 1.07
N ARG A 192 4.54 -14.19 1.74
CA ARG A 192 5.65 -14.07 2.69
C ARG A 192 6.97 -13.63 2.06
N GLU A 193 7.14 -13.87 0.76
CA GLU A 193 8.32 -13.50 -0.02
C GLU A 193 8.21 -12.07 -0.60
N LYS A 194 7.10 -11.37 -0.29
CA LYS A 194 6.77 -10.02 -0.74
C LYS A 194 6.42 -9.89 -2.23
N ARG A 195 6.15 -11.00 -2.92
CA ARG A 195 5.59 -10.96 -4.28
C ARG A 195 4.21 -10.35 -4.24
N GLN A 196 3.93 -9.46 -5.19
CA GLN A 196 2.66 -8.74 -5.26
C GLN A 196 1.70 -9.51 -6.15
N TYR A 197 0.50 -9.75 -5.63
CA TYR A 197 -0.57 -10.40 -6.37
C TYR A 197 -1.71 -9.40 -6.54
N ARG A 198 -2.25 -9.32 -7.75
CA ARG A 198 -3.47 -8.55 -8.05
C ARG A 198 -4.44 -9.45 -8.78
N MET A 199 -5.67 -9.58 -8.27
CA MET A 199 -6.75 -10.29 -8.96
C MET A 199 -7.77 -9.25 -9.43
N GLU A 200 -7.82 -8.96 -10.72
CA GLU A 200 -8.76 -7.99 -11.32
C GLU A 200 -10.06 -8.67 -11.75
N PHE A 201 -11.21 -8.04 -11.49
CA PHE A 201 -12.54 -8.57 -11.78
C PHE A 201 -13.24 -7.75 -12.88
N GLY A 202 -12.90 -8.04 -14.13
CA GLY A 202 -13.60 -7.54 -15.32
C GLY A 202 -14.58 -8.57 -15.88
N LYS A 203 -14.58 -8.77 -17.21
CA LYS A 203 -15.32 -9.88 -17.86
C LYS A 203 -14.84 -11.26 -17.39
N THR A 204 -13.54 -11.37 -17.15
CA THR A 204 -12.87 -12.51 -16.51
C THR A 204 -12.15 -12.01 -15.26
N ALA A 205 -11.89 -12.93 -14.33
CA ALA A 205 -10.99 -12.69 -13.21
C ALA A 205 -9.55 -12.98 -13.67
N LYS A 206 -8.67 -11.98 -13.65
CA LYS A 206 -7.28 -12.10 -14.09
C LYS A 206 -6.33 -11.98 -12.91
N LEU A 207 -5.41 -12.94 -12.79
CA LEU A 207 -4.37 -12.92 -11.77
C LEU A 207 -3.09 -12.34 -12.36
N TYR A 208 -2.53 -11.35 -11.67
CA TYR A 208 -1.22 -10.76 -11.93
C TYR A 208 -0.28 -11.09 -10.77
N VAL A 209 0.98 -11.33 -11.11
CA VAL A 209 2.09 -11.47 -10.16
C VAL A 209 3.17 -10.47 -10.58
N ASP A 210 3.51 -9.54 -9.70
CA ASP A 210 4.44 -8.43 -9.96
C ASP A 210 4.11 -7.74 -11.31
N ASP A 211 2.83 -7.39 -11.47
CA ASP A 211 2.22 -6.76 -12.66
C ASP A 211 2.24 -7.56 -13.97
N MET A 212 2.67 -8.83 -13.95
CA MET A 212 2.57 -9.73 -15.09
C MET A 212 1.34 -10.63 -14.99
N ALA A 213 0.50 -10.67 -16.03
CA ALA A 213 -0.65 -11.56 -16.09
C ALA A 213 -0.17 -13.03 -16.15
N VAL A 214 -0.60 -13.84 -15.17
CA VAL A 214 -0.18 -15.25 -15.06
C VAL A 214 -1.31 -16.24 -15.33
N GLY A 215 -2.56 -15.78 -15.34
CA GLY A 215 -3.71 -16.60 -15.73
C GLY A 215 -5.05 -15.89 -15.56
N GLU A 216 -6.10 -16.56 -16.04
CA GLU A 216 -7.47 -16.06 -15.98
C GLU A 216 -8.46 -17.17 -15.62
N ALA A 217 -9.56 -16.77 -14.99
CA ALA A 217 -10.69 -17.61 -14.65
C ALA A 217 -12.00 -16.87 -14.96
N PRO A 218 -13.11 -17.57 -15.22
CA PRO A 218 -14.42 -16.93 -15.31
C PRO A 218 -14.75 -16.19 -14.01
N ALA A 219 -15.10 -14.90 -14.10
CA ALA A 219 -15.33 -14.05 -12.92
C ALA A 219 -16.43 -14.59 -11.99
N ARG A 220 -17.44 -15.27 -12.57
CA ARG A 220 -18.54 -15.91 -11.85
C ARG A 220 -18.19 -17.24 -11.17
N SER A 221 -16.99 -17.77 -11.44
CA SER A 221 -16.60 -19.11 -11.03
C SER A 221 -15.62 -19.03 -9.87
N THR A 222 -16.18 -18.91 -8.67
CA THR A 222 -15.41 -18.85 -7.43
C THR A 222 -14.47 -20.05 -7.26
N TRP A 223 -14.85 -21.22 -7.77
CA TRP A 223 -14.02 -22.42 -7.80
C TRP A 223 -12.79 -22.26 -8.71
N GLU A 224 -12.98 -21.79 -9.95
CA GLU A 224 -11.86 -21.61 -10.90
C GLU A 224 -10.93 -20.50 -10.44
N ILE A 225 -11.47 -19.45 -9.80
CA ILE A 225 -10.69 -18.37 -9.16
C ILE A 225 -9.82 -18.93 -8.01
N GLY A 226 -10.43 -19.72 -7.11
CA GLY A 226 -9.70 -20.36 -6.02
C GLY A 226 -8.63 -21.32 -6.52
N ALA A 227 -8.93 -22.10 -7.56
CA ALA A 227 -7.98 -23.02 -8.19
C ALA A 227 -6.83 -22.28 -8.89
N LEU A 228 -7.12 -21.17 -9.58
CA LEU A 228 -6.12 -20.31 -10.23
C LEU A 228 -5.12 -19.81 -9.20
N ILE A 229 -5.61 -19.22 -8.10
CA ILE A 229 -4.76 -18.76 -7.00
C ILE A 229 -3.96 -19.93 -6.42
N ALA A 230 -4.63 -21.01 -6.02
CA ALA A 230 -3.96 -22.18 -5.43
C ALA A 230 -2.84 -22.73 -6.32
N LYS A 231 -3.07 -22.84 -7.64
CA LYS A 231 -2.06 -23.27 -8.62
C LYS A 231 -0.83 -22.37 -8.61
N HIS A 232 -1.01 -21.06 -8.66
CA HIS A 232 0.12 -20.10 -8.65
C HIS A 232 0.86 -20.03 -7.31
N TYR A 233 0.23 -20.48 -6.24
CA TYR A 233 0.86 -20.66 -4.93
C TYR A 233 1.47 -22.05 -4.71
N GLY A 234 1.39 -22.97 -5.69
CA GLY A 234 1.85 -24.35 -5.52
C GLY A 234 1.09 -25.11 -4.42
N LEU A 235 -0.19 -24.79 -4.21
CA LEU A 235 -1.06 -25.42 -3.21
C LEU A 235 -1.84 -26.58 -3.84
N GLU A 236 -1.91 -27.70 -3.14
CA GLU A 236 -2.93 -28.72 -3.43
C GLU A 236 -4.31 -28.16 -3.07
N TYR A 237 -5.16 -27.98 -4.07
CA TYR A 237 -6.53 -27.52 -3.87
C TYR A 237 -7.36 -28.63 -3.22
N SER A 238 -7.59 -28.53 -1.90
CA SER A 238 -8.31 -29.56 -1.15
C SER A 238 -9.80 -29.63 -1.56
N PRO A 239 -10.35 -30.83 -1.82
CA PRO A 239 -11.78 -31.05 -2.06
C PRO A 239 -12.71 -30.58 -0.93
N SER A 240 -12.19 -30.31 0.27
CA SER A 240 -12.98 -29.76 1.38
C SER A 240 -13.55 -28.37 1.09
N LEU A 241 -12.92 -27.59 0.19
CA LEU A 241 -13.44 -26.31 -0.30
C LEU A 241 -14.67 -26.50 -1.23
N LYS A 242 -14.77 -27.64 -1.95
CA LYS A 242 -15.96 -27.95 -2.80
C LYS A 242 -17.24 -28.15 -1.99
N ARG A 243 -17.15 -28.50 -0.70
CA ARG A 243 -18.34 -28.84 0.13
C ARG A 243 -18.94 -27.65 0.89
N ARG A 244 -18.33 -26.46 0.79
CA ARG A 244 -18.75 -25.24 1.51
C ARG A 244 -19.24 -24.11 0.61
N ILE A 245 -19.24 -24.31 -0.72
CA ILE A 245 -19.79 -23.40 -1.74
C ILE A 245 -21.18 -23.90 -2.12
#